data_AF-A0A3S4CFS8-F1
#
_entry.id   AF-A0A3S4CFS8-F1
#
_cell.length_a   1.000
_cell.length_b   1.000
_cell.length_c   1.000
_cell.angle_alpha   90.00
_cell.angle_beta   90.00
_cell.angle_gamma   90.00
#
_symmetry.space_group_name_H-M   'P 1'
#
loop_
_entity.id
_entity.type
_entity.pdbx_description
1 polymer ?
#
loop_
_entity_poly.entity_id
_entity_poly.type
_entity_poly.pdbx_seq_one_letter_code
_entity_poly.pdbx_strand_id
1 'polypeptide(L)'
;MREVLTKSMARNIFYGGSLFFILIFIGLFVHGHWYIVNVSTDKETLTESVAHGKHVWEAKACVNCHSILGEGAYFAPEVGNVMARWGVQDDPEAAFETLKGWMEAQPSGVEGRRQMPQFNLSDEDIRGLSDFLLWTSKINTQNWPPNDAG
;
A
#
# COMPACT_ATOMS: atom_id res chain seq x y z
N MET A 1 -49.02 -5.43 -28.44
CA MET A 1 -47.77 -5.92 -27.83
C MET A 1 -47.66 -5.27 -26.46
N ARG A 2 -47.69 -6.05 -25.36
CA ARG A 2 -47.41 -5.50 -24.03
C ARG A 2 -45.93 -5.13 -24.01
N GLU A 3 -45.62 -3.85 -23.80
CA GLU A 3 -44.24 -3.43 -23.54
C GLU A 3 -43.74 -4.17 -22.30
N VAL A 4 -42.79 -5.08 -22.50
CA VAL A 4 -42.28 -5.99 -21.46
C VAL A 4 -41.48 -5.24 -20.39
N LEU A 5 -41.09 -3.98 -20.65
CA LEU A 5 -40.41 -3.11 -19.69
C LEU A 5 -40.83 -1.66 -19.91
N THR A 6 -41.58 -1.08 -18.97
CA THR A 6 -41.94 0.34 -19.02
C THR A 6 -40.86 1.22 -18.36
N LYS A 7 -40.87 2.52 -18.65
CA LYS A 7 -39.97 3.49 -18.00
C LYS A 7 -40.07 3.49 -16.47
N SER A 8 -41.28 3.32 -15.93
CA SER A 8 -41.49 3.26 -14.48
C SER A 8 -40.94 1.96 -13.88
N MET A 9 -41.06 0.83 -14.58
CA MET A 9 -40.43 -0.44 -14.17
C MET A 9 -38.91 -0.31 -14.14
N ALA A 10 -38.30 0.24 -15.20
CA ALA A 10 -36.85 0.47 -15.24
C ALA A 10 -36.37 1.40 -14.11
N ARG A 11 -37.11 2.49 -13.84
CA ARG A 11 -36.83 3.40 -12.72
C ARG A 11 -36.88 2.71 -11.36
N ASN A 12 -37.87 1.86 -11.14
CA ASN A 12 -38.03 1.15 -9.87
C ASN A 12 -36.94 0.08 -9.68
N ILE A 13 -36.55 -0.62 -10.76
CA ILE A 13 -35.40 -1.54 -10.75
C ILE A 13 -34.11 -0.77 -10.40
N PHE A 14 -33.90 0.40 -11.01
CA PHE A 14 -32.73 1.23 -10.72
C PHE A 14 -32.68 1.65 -9.25
N TYR A 15 -33.74 2.28 -8.72
CA TYR A 15 -33.73 2.75 -7.33
C TYR A 15 -33.72 1.60 -6.31
N GLY A 16 -34.54 0.56 -6.54
CA GLY A 16 -34.62 -0.60 -5.65
C GLY A 16 -33.33 -1.42 -5.66
N GLY A 17 -32.80 -1.70 -6.85
CA GLY A 17 -31.54 -2.43 -7.02
C GLY A 17 -30.34 -1.65 -6.47
N SER A 18 -30.27 -0.34 -6.72
CA SER A 18 -29.20 0.50 -6.16
C SER A 18 -29.25 0.50 -4.63
N LEU A 19 -30.42 0.71 -4.03
CA LEU A 19 -30.55 0.68 -2.56
C LEU A 19 -30.17 -0.69 -2.00
N PHE A 20 -30.62 -1.77 -2.63
CA PHE A 20 -30.28 -3.13 -2.24
C PHE A 20 -28.77 -3.36 -2.24
N PHE A 21 -28.08 -3.06 -3.35
CA PHE A 21 -26.64 -3.28 -3.45
C PHE A 21 -25.82 -2.30 -2.59
N ILE A 22 -26.31 -1.08 -2.34
CA ILE A 22 -25.70 -0.17 -1.36
C ILE A 22 -25.72 -0.80 0.04
N LEU A 23 -26.85 -1.36 0.47
CA LEU A 23 -26.95 -1.99 1.79
C LEU A 23 -26.07 -3.24 1.91
N ILE A 24 -26.00 -4.06 0.86
CA ILE A 24 -25.07 -5.20 0.80
C ILE A 24 -23.63 -4.72 0.88
N PHE A 25 -23.27 -3.68 0.11
CA PHE A 25 -21.92 -3.12 0.14
C PHE A 25 -21.54 -2.58 1.53
N ILE A 26 -22.46 -1.90 2.22
CA ILE A 26 -22.22 -1.45 3.60
C ILE A 26 -21.95 -2.64 4.54
N GLY A 27 -22.74 -3.72 4.43
CA GLY A 27 -22.51 -4.93 5.22
C GLY A 27 -21.14 -5.56 4.95
N LEU A 28 -20.77 -5.70 3.67
CA LEU A 28 -19.46 -6.20 3.26
C LEU A 28 -18.31 -5.28 3.69
N PHE A 29 -18.51 -3.96 3.63
CA PHE A 29 -17.54 -2.96 4.06
C PHE A 29 -17.26 -3.07 5.57
N VAL A 30 -18.30 -3.16 6.40
CA VAL A 30 -18.14 -3.31 7.85
C VAL A 30 -17.41 -4.62 8.19
N HIS A 31 -17.78 -5.71 7.54
CA HIS A 31 -17.10 -6.99 7.70
C HIS A 31 -15.62 -6.93 7.24
N GLY A 32 -15.36 -6.31 6.10
CA GLY A 32 -14.01 -6.10 5.56
C GLY A 32 -13.14 -5.25 6.48
N HIS A 33 -13.68 -4.15 7.01
CA HIS A 33 -13.00 -3.33 8.00
C HIS A 33 -12.64 -4.13 9.27
N TRP A 34 -13.59 -4.91 9.79
CA TRP A 34 -13.33 -5.77 10.94
C TRP A 34 -12.23 -6.80 10.65
N TYR A 35 -12.25 -7.44 9.48
CA TYR A 35 -11.22 -8.40 9.08
C TYR A 35 -9.83 -7.75 8.95
N ILE A 36 -9.75 -6.55 8.36
CA ILE A 36 -8.48 -5.82 8.23
C ILE A 36 -7.87 -5.53 9.60
N VAL A 37 -8.67 -4.96 10.51
CA VAL A 37 -8.19 -4.49 11.82
C VAL A 37 -7.85 -5.65 12.78
N ASN A 38 -8.51 -6.80 12.65
CA ASN A 38 -8.41 -7.87 13.64
C ASN A 38 -7.76 -9.16 13.13
N VAL A 39 -7.58 -9.34 11.81
CA VAL A 39 -7.12 -10.61 11.23
C VAL A 39 -5.99 -10.44 10.22
N SER A 40 -6.16 -9.62 9.18
CA SER A 40 -5.18 -9.58 8.08
C SER A 40 -4.03 -8.59 8.27
N THR A 41 -4.08 -7.75 9.29
CA THR A 41 -2.98 -6.87 9.68
C THR A 41 -2.66 -7.08 11.16
N ASP A 42 -1.38 -7.01 11.51
CA ASP A 42 -0.94 -7.06 12.91
C ASP A 42 -1.04 -5.65 13.50
N LYS A 43 -2.17 -5.39 14.16
CA LYS A 43 -2.47 -4.11 14.81
C LYS A 43 -1.52 -3.81 15.98
N GLU A 44 -1.06 -4.81 16.71
CA GLU A 44 -0.18 -4.62 17.87
C GLU A 44 1.19 -4.10 17.45
N THR A 45 1.64 -4.47 16.24
CA THR A 45 2.90 -3.96 15.66
C THR A 45 2.74 -2.68 14.84
N LEU A 46 1.53 -2.12 14.72
CA LEU A 46 1.29 -0.81 14.11
C LEU A 46 1.68 0.31 15.11
N THR A 47 2.99 0.47 15.31
CA THR A 47 3.55 1.42 16.27
C THR A 47 3.50 2.88 15.77
N GLU A 48 3.81 3.83 16.66
CA GLU A 48 3.96 5.24 16.28
C GLU A 48 5.04 5.45 15.20
N SER A 49 6.12 4.65 15.21
CA SER A 49 7.16 4.69 14.18
C SER A 49 6.62 4.27 12.81
N VAL A 50 5.79 3.22 12.75
CA VAL A 50 5.13 2.77 11.51
C VAL A 50 4.18 3.86 10.97
N ALA A 51 3.40 4.48 11.85
CA ALA A 51 2.51 5.58 11.49
C ALA A 51 3.29 6.81 10.99
N HIS A 52 4.40 7.15 11.64
CA HIS A 52 5.32 8.20 11.20
C HIS A 52 5.90 7.90 9.82
N GLY A 53 6.38 6.68 9.60
CA GLY A 53 6.86 6.22 8.30
C GLY A 53 5.84 6.35 7.18
N LYS A 54 4.57 6.00 7.45
CA LYS A 54 3.48 6.23 6.51
C LYS A 54 3.33 7.72 6.17
N HIS A 55 3.43 8.62 7.14
CA HIS A 55 3.37 10.06 6.88
C HIS A 55 4.58 10.57 6.09
N VAL A 56 5.78 10.04 6.33
CA VAL A 56 6.96 10.34 5.49
C VAL A 56 6.72 9.86 4.06
N TRP A 57 6.22 8.64 3.87
CA TRP A 57 5.87 8.08 2.55
C TRP A 57 4.90 8.99 1.77
N GLU A 58 3.87 9.49 2.45
CA GLU A 58 2.88 10.41 1.89
C GLU A 58 3.49 11.78 1.59
N ALA A 59 4.21 12.37 2.55
CA ALA A 59 4.78 13.71 2.43
C ALA A 59 5.85 13.82 1.33
N LYS A 60 6.55 12.72 1.03
CA LYS A 60 7.56 12.64 -0.04
C LYS A 60 7.01 12.09 -1.35
N ALA A 61 5.70 11.81 -1.40
CA ALA A 61 4.98 11.35 -2.59
C ALA A 61 5.61 10.12 -3.27
N CYS A 62 6.13 9.18 -2.48
CA CYS A 62 6.83 7.99 -2.99
C CYS A 62 5.95 7.19 -3.97
N VAL A 63 4.64 7.14 -3.70
CA VAL A 63 3.60 6.48 -4.51
C VAL A 63 3.47 7.03 -5.94
N ASN A 64 3.97 8.24 -6.22
CA ASN A 64 3.95 8.81 -7.57
C ASN A 64 5.08 8.27 -8.47
N CYS A 65 6.02 7.49 -7.92
CA CYS A 65 7.00 6.74 -8.69
C CYS A 65 6.87 5.23 -8.48
N HIS A 66 6.65 4.81 -7.24
CA HIS A 66 6.55 3.42 -6.83
C HIS A 66 5.10 2.94 -6.71
N SER A 67 4.90 1.63 -6.77
CA SER A 67 3.72 0.98 -6.22
C SER A 67 4.00 0.42 -4.84
N ILE A 68 2.97 0.34 -4.01
CA ILE A 68 2.96 -0.38 -2.74
C ILE A 68 1.70 -1.24 -2.69
N LEU A 69 1.86 -2.54 -2.47
CA LEU A 69 0.78 -3.51 -2.62
C LEU A 69 0.14 -3.49 -4.02
N GLY A 70 0.92 -3.15 -5.05
CA GLY A 70 0.48 -3.09 -6.45
C GLY A 70 -0.28 -1.83 -6.82
N GLU A 71 -0.48 -0.90 -5.88
CA GLU A 71 -1.16 0.38 -6.08
C GLU A 71 -0.16 1.54 -6.07
N GLY A 72 -0.22 2.40 -7.08
CA GLY A 72 0.65 3.56 -7.21
C GLY A 72 1.04 3.83 -8.66
N ALA A 73 2.27 4.31 -8.87
CA ALA A 73 2.83 4.53 -10.20
C ALA A 73 3.72 3.35 -10.66
N TYR A 74 4.05 3.35 -11.94
CA TYR A 74 4.79 2.26 -12.60
C TYR A 74 6.19 2.69 -13.06
N PHE A 75 6.73 3.74 -12.45
CA PHE A 75 8.02 4.31 -12.83
C PHE A 75 9.19 3.64 -12.09
N ALA A 76 8.96 3.15 -10.88
CA ALA A 76 9.95 2.51 -10.04
C ALA A 76 9.39 1.20 -9.46
N PRO A 77 10.24 0.32 -8.89
CA PRO A 77 9.82 -1.00 -8.42
C PRO A 77 8.74 -0.95 -7.33
N GLU A 78 7.97 -2.03 -7.21
CA GLU A 78 7.09 -2.31 -6.08
C GLU A 78 7.88 -2.37 -4.76
N VAL A 79 7.37 -1.72 -3.71
CA VAL A 79 8.07 -1.63 -2.42
C VAL A 79 7.41 -2.41 -1.28
N GLY A 80 6.19 -2.92 -1.44
CA GLY A 80 5.48 -3.66 -0.41
C GLY A 80 6.22 -4.92 0.06
N ASN A 81 7.07 -5.51 -0.79
CA ASN A 81 7.93 -6.65 -0.45
C ASN A 81 9.44 -6.33 -0.52
N VAL A 82 9.86 -5.05 -0.54
CA VAL A 82 11.28 -4.71 -0.75
C VAL A 82 12.19 -5.25 0.35
N MET A 83 11.71 -5.28 1.59
CA MET A 83 12.46 -5.81 2.72
C MET A 83 12.74 -7.31 2.59
N ALA A 84 11.76 -8.06 2.07
CA ALA A 84 11.93 -9.47 1.74
C ALA A 84 12.91 -9.68 0.58
N ARG A 85 12.78 -8.87 -0.47
CA ARG A 85 13.71 -8.89 -1.62
C ARG A 85 15.16 -8.59 -1.23
N TRP A 86 15.37 -7.75 -0.23
CA TRP A 86 16.69 -7.46 0.33
C TRP A 86 17.17 -8.48 1.37
N GLY A 87 16.31 -9.42 1.80
CA GLY A 87 16.66 -10.44 2.79
C GLY A 87 16.84 -9.87 4.20
N VAL A 88 16.21 -8.75 4.51
CA VAL A 88 16.33 -8.00 5.79
C VAL A 88 15.03 -7.93 6.57
N GLN A 89 13.97 -8.63 6.12
CA GLN A 89 12.63 -8.57 6.71
C GLN A 89 12.55 -9.03 8.17
N ASP A 90 13.53 -9.82 8.62
CA ASP A 90 13.59 -10.40 9.96
C ASP A 90 14.55 -9.63 10.90
N ASP A 91 15.23 -8.59 10.41
CA ASP A 91 16.18 -7.77 11.18
C ASP A 91 15.87 -6.27 10.97
N PRO A 92 15.16 -5.63 11.93
CA PRO A 92 14.79 -4.22 11.82
C PRO A 92 15.97 -3.25 11.70
N GLU A 93 17.12 -3.58 12.31
CA GLU A 93 18.30 -2.72 12.22
C GLU A 93 18.98 -2.88 10.86
N ALA A 94 19.11 -4.11 10.35
CA ALA A 94 19.62 -4.34 9.00
C ALA A 94 18.72 -3.69 7.94
N ALA A 95 17.39 -3.73 8.12
CA ALA A 95 16.44 -3.06 7.23
C ALA A 95 16.63 -1.54 7.23
N PHE A 96 16.78 -0.94 8.42
CA PHE A 96 17.05 0.49 8.57
C PHE A 96 18.35 0.89 7.88
N GLU A 97 19.46 0.22 8.17
CA GLU A 97 20.78 0.51 7.59
C GLU A 97 20.78 0.33 6.06
N THR A 98 20.11 -0.71 5.56
CA THR A 98 19.97 -0.96 4.12
C THR A 98 19.17 0.16 3.44
N LEU A 99 18.04 0.56 4.02
CA LEU A 99 17.23 1.64 3.48
C LEU A 99 17.97 2.98 3.54
N LYS A 100 18.65 3.26 4.65
CA LYS A 100 19.47 4.47 4.81
C LYS A 100 20.54 4.56 3.72
N GLY A 101 21.34 3.51 3.55
CA GLY A 101 22.36 3.45 2.51
C GLY A 101 21.78 3.62 1.10
N TRP A 102 20.60 3.03 0.82
CA TRP A 102 19.92 3.22 -0.46
C TRP A 102 19.51 4.68 -0.70
N MET A 103 18.83 5.29 0.29
CA MET A 103 18.28 6.64 0.22
C MET A 103 19.39 7.71 0.09
N GLU A 104 20.47 7.57 0.86
CA GLU A 104 21.62 8.48 0.82
C GLU A 104 22.40 8.37 -0.49
N ALA A 105 22.38 7.21 -1.15
CA ALA A 105 23.01 7.00 -2.45
C ALA A 105 22.20 7.57 -3.64
N GLN A 106 20.97 8.04 -3.42
CA GLN A 106 20.18 8.69 -4.46
C GLN A 106 20.48 10.21 -4.55
N PRO A 107 20.38 10.82 -5.75
CA PRO A 107 20.24 10.18 -7.06
C PRO A 107 21.54 9.49 -7.50
N SER A 108 21.40 8.41 -8.27
CA SER A 108 22.57 7.67 -8.79
C SER A 108 23.43 8.45 -9.80
N GLY A 109 22.85 9.42 -10.53
CA GLY A 109 23.53 10.19 -11.57
C GLY A 109 23.89 9.41 -12.85
N VAL A 110 23.57 8.12 -12.92
CA VAL A 110 23.90 7.26 -14.07
C VAL A 110 23.12 7.69 -15.32
N GLU A 111 23.84 7.99 -16.40
CA GLU A 111 23.25 8.40 -17.68
C GLU A 111 22.28 7.33 -18.22
N GLY A 112 21.09 7.76 -18.67
CA GLY A 112 20.06 6.87 -19.20
C GLY A 112 19.26 6.08 -18.15
N ARG A 113 19.62 6.14 -16.86
CA ARG A 113 18.89 5.45 -15.77
C ARG A 113 17.82 6.37 -15.15
N ARG A 114 16.65 5.81 -14.81
CA ARG A 114 15.62 6.50 -13.99
C ARG A 114 16.22 6.92 -12.64
N GLN A 115 15.89 8.12 -12.17
CA GLN A 115 16.48 8.70 -10.95
C GLN A 115 15.42 8.81 -9.85
N MET A 116 15.81 8.42 -8.63
CA MET A 116 15.09 8.75 -7.41
C MET A 116 15.69 10.06 -6.83
N PRO A 117 14.87 11.02 -6.36
CA PRO A 117 15.39 12.26 -5.78
C PRO A 117 16.13 12.04 -4.46
N GLN A 118 16.98 12.99 -4.08
CA GLN A 118 17.48 13.11 -2.72
C GLN A 118 16.49 13.93 -1.88
N PHE A 119 15.98 13.34 -0.79
CA PHE A 119 14.99 13.96 0.08
C PHE A 119 15.59 14.58 1.35
N ASN A 120 16.86 14.30 1.65
CA ASN A 120 17.58 14.72 2.86
C ASN A 120 16.79 14.39 4.14
N LEU A 121 16.33 13.14 4.24
CA LEU A 121 15.58 12.65 5.40
C LEU A 121 16.50 12.55 6.62
N SER A 122 15.94 12.74 7.81
CA SER A 122 16.63 12.42 9.06
C SER A 122 16.69 10.91 9.28
N ASP A 123 17.57 10.46 10.18
CA ASP A 123 17.61 9.06 10.60
C ASP A 123 16.28 8.60 11.20
N GLU A 124 15.56 9.49 11.90
CA GLU A 124 14.22 9.23 12.43
C GLU A 124 13.19 8.98 11.33
N ASP A 125 13.20 9.81 10.27
CA ASP A 125 12.31 9.64 9.11
C ASP A 125 12.62 8.35 8.35
N ILE A 126 13.90 8.02 8.18
CA ILE A 126 14.33 6.78 7.53
C ILE A 126 13.95 5.57 8.38
N ARG A 127 14.09 5.66 9.71
CA ARG A 127 13.65 4.59 10.63
C ARG A 127 12.15 4.36 10.53
N GLY A 128 11.34 5.42 10.59
CA GLY A 128 9.91 5.32 10.41
C GLY A 128 9.55 4.65 9.07
N LEU A 129 10.16 5.09 7.96
CA LEU A 129 9.95 4.48 6.64
C LEU A 129 10.32 2.99 6.60
N SER A 130 11.45 2.62 7.21
CA SER A 130 11.89 1.23 7.30
C SER A 130 10.88 0.38 8.06
N ASP A 131 10.47 0.84 9.25
CA ASP A 131 9.48 0.17 10.08
C ASP A 131 8.13 0.04 9.35
N PHE A 132 7.72 1.08 8.61
CA PHE A 132 6.52 1.06 7.79
C PHE A 132 6.56 0.03 6.66
N LEU A 133 7.67 -0.07 5.92
CA LEU A 133 7.83 -1.05 4.84
C LEU A 133 7.95 -2.48 5.38
N LEU A 134 8.62 -2.67 6.53
CA LEU A 134 8.64 -3.95 7.24
C LEU A 134 7.23 -4.38 7.66
N TRP A 135 6.47 -3.49 8.29
CA TRP A 135 5.10 -3.76 8.70
C TRP A 135 4.20 -4.07 7.50
N THR A 136 4.35 -3.30 6.41
CA THR A 136 3.61 -3.52 5.16
C THR A 136 3.85 -4.90 4.57
N SER A 137 5.11 -5.38 4.60
CA SER A 137 5.47 -6.70 4.06
C SER A 137 4.80 -7.88 4.78
N LYS A 138 4.28 -7.66 5.99
CA LYS A 138 3.63 -8.69 6.83
C LYS A 138 2.10 -8.69 6.71
N ILE A 139 1.51 -7.76 5.96
CA ILE A 139 0.07 -7.73 5.71
C ILE A 139 -0.32 -9.01 4.96
N ASN A 140 -1.40 -9.66 5.37
CA ASN A 140 -1.95 -10.80 4.63
C ASN A 140 -2.67 -10.33 3.35
N THR A 141 -1.92 -10.30 2.27
CA THR A 141 -2.31 -9.87 0.92
C THR A 141 -2.74 -11.03 0.02
N GLN A 142 -3.13 -12.18 0.59
CA GLN A 142 -3.56 -13.36 -0.17
C GLN A 142 -2.48 -13.91 -1.11
N ASN A 143 -1.23 -13.97 -0.65
CA ASN A 143 -0.06 -14.43 -1.40
C ASN A 143 0.29 -13.57 -2.63
N TRP A 144 -0.13 -12.30 -2.64
CA TRP A 144 0.44 -11.30 -3.53
C TRP A 144 1.68 -10.66 -2.88
N PRO A 145 2.77 -10.39 -3.60
CA PRO A 145 3.01 -10.62 -5.02
C PRO A 145 3.39 -12.08 -5.35
N PRO A 146 3.37 -12.50 -6.64
CA PRO A 146 3.66 -13.89 -7.02
C PRO A 146 5.12 -14.32 -6.78
N ASN A 147 6.06 -13.38 -6.61
CA ASN A 147 7.48 -13.65 -6.30
C ASN A 147 8.16 -12.40 -5.70
N ASP A 148 9.46 -12.50 -5.39
CA ASP A 148 10.24 -11.46 -4.71
C ASP A 148 10.51 -10.20 -5.55
N ALA A 149 10.28 -10.23 -6.87
CA ALA A 149 10.48 -9.08 -7.76
C ALA A 149 9.41 -7.99 -7.59
N GLY A 150 8.32 -8.29 -6.86
CA GLY A 150 7.15 -7.43 -6.71
C GLY A 150 6.18 -7.58 -7.87
#